data_AF-A0A6B2DC77-F1
#
_entry.id   AF-A0A6B2DC77-F1
#
_cell.length_a   1.000
_cell.length_b   1.000
_cell.length_c   1.000
_cell.angle_alpha   90.00
_cell.angle_beta   90.00
_cell.angle_gamma   90.00
#
_symmetry.space_group_name_H-M   'P 1'
#
loop_
_entity.id
_entity.type
_entity.pdbx_description
1 polymer ?
#
loop_
_entity_poly.entity_id
_entity_poly.type
_entity_poly.pdbx_seq_one_letter_code
_entity_poly.pdbx_strand_id
1 'polypeptide(L)'
;QRPGRNVVHFPASAGNDLSVGAAGLVTKAVARPGAEGTWADVELPPGRSDLEIHRGDATSFVEVDAGTAAGPAITDADAPECASAALGGLVAGRADVLSACPSDALTPEDGGALVKLVEFLAGRKPSALTLVEDDSPRGVAAAKLVRDTAARTGLAVRPDAGPDTALVVVSGWSAGYTAMTRAAELQRLEPTHQYGLYLAPWLLNGPIVNAVASASLPLRFDPREATAVGYAVAVGNRFGGESPTLGGFRNWLGAAGSAGDVQIFAAAQVNAMPMYPTEPHVTGMVMDRDYAGQWVPDGTIVPITSVLR
;
A
#
# COMPACT_ATOMS: atom_id res chain seq x y z
N GLN A 1 11.54 7.51 -13.67
CA GLN A 1 12.91 7.01 -13.95
C GLN A 1 13.92 8.14 -13.87
N ARG A 2 15.11 7.84 -13.33
CA ARG A 2 16.23 8.76 -13.12
C ARG A 2 17.57 8.02 -13.29
N PRO A 3 18.71 8.69 -13.54
CA PRO A 3 19.99 8.01 -13.56
C PRO A 3 20.29 7.43 -12.19
N GLY A 4 20.92 6.26 -12.19
CA GLY A 4 21.19 5.49 -10.99
C GLY A 4 20.19 4.36 -10.76
N ARG A 5 19.98 4.01 -9.49
CA ARG A 5 19.07 2.93 -9.10
C ARG A 5 17.61 3.24 -9.43
N ASN A 6 16.96 2.29 -10.11
CA ASN A 6 15.52 2.26 -10.34
C ASN A 6 14.99 0.87 -10.00
N VAL A 7 13.66 0.75 -9.91
CA VAL A 7 12.96 -0.53 -9.76
C VAL A 7 12.03 -0.76 -10.94
N VAL A 8 11.94 -2.02 -11.38
CA VAL A 8 11.02 -2.48 -12.40
C VAL A 8 10.02 -3.42 -11.74
N HIS A 9 8.73 -3.08 -11.87
CA HIS A 9 7.63 -3.91 -11.39
C HIS A 9 7.09 -4.78 -12.51
N PHE A 10 6.88 -6.06 -12.21
CA PHE A 10 6.17 -7.00 -13.05
C PHE A 10 4.89 -7.44 -12.32
N PRO A 11 3.69 -7.07 -12.82
CA PRO A 11 2.43 -7.47 -12.19
C PRO A 11 2.27 -8.99 -12.26
N ALA A 12 1.42 -9.57 -11.42
CA ALA A 12 1.18 -11.02 -11.38
C ALA A 12 0.80 -11.59 -12.76
N SER A 13 0.07 -10.82 -13.57
CA SER A 13 -0.31 -11.20 -14.94
C SER A 13 0.88 -11.38 -15.89
N ALA A 14 2.06 -10.85 -15.55
CA ALA A 14 3.28 -11.00 -16.35
C ALA A 14 3.93 -12.39 -16.19
N GLY A 15 3.46 -13.20 -15.23
CA GLY A 15 4.00 -14.52 -14.93
C GLY A 15 5.26 -14.50 -14.07
N ASN A 16 5.87 -15.66 -13.90
CA ASN A 16 7.04 -15.87 -13.05
C ASN A 16 8.35 -15.95 -13.86
N ASP A 17 9.47 -16.01 -13.13
CA ASP A 17 10.83 -16.17 -13.69
C ASP A 17 11.24 -15.11 -14.71
N LEU A 18 10.79 -13.88 -14.46
CA LEU A 18 11.21 -12.69 -15.19
C LEU A 18 12.56 -12.18 -14.67
N SER A 19 13.35 -11.60 -15.56
CA SER A 19 14.53 -10.83 -15.19
C SER A 19 14.64 -9.60 -16.09
N VAL A 20 15.36 -8.61 -15.59
CA VAL A 20 15.58 -7.35 -16.30
C VAL A 20 17.07 -7.06 -16.42
N GLY A 21 17.49 -6.69 -17.62
CA GLY A 21 18.83 -6.27 -17.97
C GLY A 21 18.91 -4.76 -18.17
N ALA A 22 19.96 -4.14 -17.66
CA ALA A 22 20.37 -2.78 -18.02
C ALA A 22 21.90 -2.70 -18.04
N ALA A 23 22.47 -2.12 -19.09
CA ALA A 23 23.92 -1.94 -19.24
C ALA A 23 24.74 -3.25 -19.04
N GLY A 24 24.20 -4.39 -19.47
CA GLY A 24 24.85 -5.71 -19.38
C GLY A 24 24.73 -6.41 -18.01
N LEU A 25 24.05 -5.81 -17.03
CA LEU A 25 23.73 -6.45 -15.75
C LEU A 25 22.28 -6.94 -15.76
N VAL A 26 22.08 -8.23 -15.50
CA VAL A 26 20.76 -8.87 -15.45
C VAL A 26 20.39 -9.22 -14.00
N THR A 27 19.22 -8.76 -13.57
CA THR A 27 18.68 -8.95 -12.21
C THR A 27 17.38 -9.74 -12.28
N LYS A 28 17.27 -10.82 -11.50
CA LYS A 28 16.02 -11.59 -11.39
C LYS A 28 14.94 -10.79 -10.65
N ALA A 29 13.71 -10.82 -11.16
CA ALA A 29 12.56 -10.28 -10.46
C ALA A 29 12.15 -11.23 -9.32
N VAL A 30 11.98 -10.66 -8.13
CA VAL A 30 11.64 -11.40 -6.91
C VAL A 30 10.47 -10.74 -6.19
N ALA A 31 9.72 -11.52 -5.42
CA ALA A 31 8.70 -10.97 -4.54
C ALA A 31 9.32 -10.08 -3.47
N ARG A 32 8.66 -8.96 -3.15
CA ARG A 32 9.04 -8.08 -2.04
C ARG A 32 7.95 -8.11 -0.97
N PRO A 33 8.30 -8.21 0.33
CA PRO A 33 7.30 -8.26 1.39
C PRO A 33 6.33 -7.06 1.33
N GLY A 34 5.03 -7.34 1.38
CA GLY A 34 3.99 -6.31 1.35
C GLY A 34 3.74 -5.65 0.00
N ALA A 35 4.40 -6.08 -1.08
CA ALA A 35 4.17 -5.60 -2.44
C ALA A 35 3.57 -6.71 -3.32
N GLU A 36 2.75 -6.32 -4.29
CA GLU A 36 2.23 -7.25 -5.30
C GLU A 36 3.28 -7.56 -6.36
N GLY A 37 3.07 -8.65 -7.11
CA GLY A 37 3.92 -9.03 -8.24
C GLY A 37 5.37 -9.33 -7.87
N THR A 38 6.27 -9.09 -8.83
CA THR A 38 7.71 -9.27 -8.64
C THR A 38 8.48 -8.02 -9.07
N TRP A 39 9.61 -7.80 -8.43
CA TRP A 39 10.38 -6.57 -8.52
C TRP A 39 11.83 -6.87 -8.80
N ALA A 40 12.46 -6.07 -9.64
CA ALA A 40 13.89 -6.14 -9.89
C ALA A 40 14.52 -4.74 -9.85
N ASP A 41 15.71 -4.65 -9.27
CA ASP A 41 16.52 -3.43 -9.30
C ASP A 41 17.31 -3.36 -10.60
N VAL A 42 17.39 -2.15 -11.16
CA VAL A 42 18.19 -1.83 -12.34
C VAL A 42 18.96 -0.55 -12.12
N GLU A 43 20.18 -0.51 -12.64
CA GLU A 43 20.98 0.71 -12.68
C GLU A 43 20.85 1.33 -14.07
N LEU A 44 20.25 2.51 -14.16
CA LEU A 44 20.09 3.21 -15.43
C LEU A 44 21.23 4.22 -15.63
N PRO A 45 21.94 4.19 -16.78
CA PRO A 45 22.89 5.24 -17.10
C PRO A 45 22.17 6.58 -17.35
N PRO A 46 22.86 7.72 -17.27
CA PRO A 46 22.30 8.99 -17.72
C PRO A 46 21.92 8.96 -19.21
N GLY A 47 20.78 9.55 -19.54
CA GLY A 47 20.25 9.62 -20.90
C GLY A 47 19.45 8.38 -21.31
N ARG A 48 19.53 8.03 -22.59
CA ARG A 48 18.76 6.94 -23.18
C ARG A 48 19.47 5.60 -23.07
N SER A 49 18.73 4.56 -22.75
CA SER A 49 19.18 3.18 -22.70
C SER A 49 18.02 2.22 -22.97
N ASP A 50 18.34 1.00 -23.36
CA ASP A 50 17.35 -0.08 -23.45
C ASP A 50 17.32 -0.88 -22.14
N LEU A 51 16.10 -1.15 -21.67
CA LEU A 51 15.84 -2.19 -20.69
C LEU A 51 15.54 -3.50 -21.41
N GLU A 52 16.29 -4.54 -21.07
CA GLU A 52 16.08 -5.89 -21.57
C GLU A 52 15.15 -6.62 -20.61
N ILE A 53 14.07 -7.23 -21.10
CA ILE A 53 13.15 -8.03 -20.29
C ILE A 53 13.26 -9.48 -20.78
N HIS A 54 13.74 -10.36 -19.92
CA HIS A 54 13.90 -11.77 -20.26
C HIS A 54 12.80 -12.63 -19.62
N ARG A 55 12.25 -13.56 -20.40
CA ARG A 55 11.30 -14.59 -19.99
C ARG A 55 11.68 -15.91 -20.67
N GLY A 56 12.33 -16.82 -19.94
CA GLY A 56 12.93 -18.01 -20.55
C GLY A 56 13.91 -17.61 -21.65
N ASP A 57 13.72 -18.16 -22.86
CA ASP A 57 14.56 -17.84 -24.02
C ASP A 57 14.14 -16.56 -24.76
N ALA A 58 13.01 -15.94 -24.39
CA ALA A 58 12.52 -14.73 -25.03
C ALA A 58 13.12 -13.48 -24.36
N THR A 59 13.59 -12.53 -25.18
CA THR A 59 14.04 -11.20 -24.73
C THR A 59 13.26 -10.12 -25.46
N SER A 60 12.74 -9.15 -24.71
CA SER A 60 12.07 -7.95 -25.23
C SER A 60 12.83 -6.70 -24.77
N PHE A 61 12.67 -5.59 -25.48
CA PHE A 61 13.38 -4.36 -25.19
C PHE A 61 12.40 -3.21 -24.95
N VAL A 62 12.71 -2.36 -23.97
CA VAL A 62 11.97 -1.13 -23.67
C VAL A 62 12.94 0.04 -23.64
N GLU A 63 12.80 0.98 -24.57
CA GLU A 63 13.59 2.22 -24.57
C GLU A 63 13.18 3.07 -23.36
N VAL A 64 14.16 3.49 -22.56
CA VAL A 64 13.96 4.40 -21.43
C VAL A 64 14.90 5.60 -21.55
N ASP A 65 14.41 6.77 -21.16
CA ASP A 65 15.24 7.96 -20.97
C ASP A 65 15.26 8.31 -19.48
N ALA A 66 16.40 8.09 -18.84
CA ALA A 66 16.62 8.38 -17.43
C ALA A 66 16.86 9.88 -17.19
N GLY A 67 17.13 10.67 -18.23
CA GLY A 67 17.55 12.06 -18.12
C GLY A 67 18.95 12.21 -17.52
N THR A 68 19.25 13.38 -16.96
CA THR A 68 20.61 13.70 -16.45
C THR A 68 20.65 14.05 -14.97
N ALA A 69 19.52 14.41 -14.36
CA ALA A 69 19.42 14.75 -12.95
C ALA A 69 19.19 13.48 -12.11
N ALA A 70 19.88 13.35 -10.97
CA ALA A 70 19.66 12.25 -10.04
C ALA A 70 18.22 12.21 -9.51
N GLY A 71 17.77 11.01 -9.12
CA GLY A 71 16.48 10.80 -8.48
C GLY A 71 16.51 10.99 -6.97
N PRO A 72 15.34 10.89 -6.30
CA PRO A 72 15.31 10.78 -4.85
C PRO A 72 16.05 9.53 -4.40
N ALA A 73 16.63 9.57 -3.20
CA ALA A 73 17.21 8.38 -2.59
C ALA A 73 16.07 7.43 -2.19
N ILE A 74 16.07 6.21 -2.74
CA ILE A 74 15.03 5.20 -2.48
C ILE A 74 15.69 3.99 -1.82
N THR A 75 15.24 3.66 -0.62
CA THR A 75 15.66 2.43 0.08
C THR A 75 14.95 1.21 -0.51
N ASP A 76 15.51 0.01 -0.34
CA ASP A 76 14.92 -1.24 -0.83
C ASP A 76 13.49 -1.46 -0.32
N ALA A 77 13.26 -1.10 0.95
CA ALA A 77 12.01 -1.30 1.64
C ALA A 77 10.90 -0.35 1.14
N ASP A 78 11.27 0.88 0.75
CA ASP A 78 10.32 1.92 0.33
C ASP A 78 10.05 1.91 -1.18
N ALA A 79 10.89 1.22 -1.95
CA ALA A 79 10.83 1.28 -3.41
C ALA A 79 9.47 0.89 -4.01
N PRO A 80 8.78 -0.18 -3.54
CA PRO A 80 7.46 -0.51 -4.06
C PRO A 80 6.42 0.59 -3.84
N GLU A 81 6.37 1.16 -2.62
CA GLU A 81 5.42 2.22 -2.30
C GLU A 81 5.70 3.49 -3.12
N CYS A 82 6.96 3.85 -3.28
CA CYS A 82 7.37 4.99 -4.08
C CYS A 82 7.01 4.80 -5.56
N ALA A 83 7.24 3.60 -6.11
CA ALA A 83 6.86 3.27 -7.48
C ALA A 83 5.33 3.31 -7.68
N SER A 84 4.54 2.76 -6.75
CA SER A 84 3.08 2.81 -6.84
C SER A 84 2.53 4.24 -6.73
N ALA A 85 3.20 5.14 -6.01
CA ALA A 85 2.85 6.56 -6.01
C ALA A 85 3.09 7.21 -7.38
N ALA A 86 4.22 6.95 -8.04
CA ALA A 86 4.45 7.42 -9.42
C ALA A 86 3.39 6.90 -10.39
N LEU A 87 2.97 5.64 -10.21
CA LEU A 87 1.98 4.99 -11.07
C LEU A 87 0.67 5.78 -11.15
N GLY A 88 0.18 6.29 -10.02
CA GLY A 88 -1.04 7.10 -9.96
C GLY A 88 -1.01 8.35 -10.84
N GLY A 89 0.12 9.05 -10.88
CA GLY A 89 0.34 10.18 -11.79
C GLY A 89 0.26 9.75 -13.26
N LEU A 90 0.91 8.64 -13.60
CA LEU A 90 0.91 8.09 -14.96
C LEU A 90 -0.48 7.66 -15.42
N VAL A 91 -1.29 7.06 -14.53
CA VAL A 91 -2.71 6.75 -14.80
C VAL A 91 -3.48 8.03 -15.15
N ALA A 92 -3.20 9.13 -14.46
CA ALA A 92 -3.80 10.44 -14.73
C ALA A 92 -3.20 11.19 -15.94
N GLY A 93 -2.30 10.54 -16.69
CA GLY A 93 -1.63 11.16 -17.85
C GLY A 93 -0.53 12.17 -17.49
N ARG A 94 -0.09 12.20 -16.23
CA ARG A 94 1.00 13.06 -15.74
C ARG A 94 2.28 12.25 -15.62
N ALA A 95 3.34 12.69 -16.29
CA ALA A 95 4.68 12.12 -16.19
C ALA A 95 5.54 12.93 -15.20
N ASP A 96 4.95 13.27 -14.05
CA ASP A 96 5.62 14.07 -13.04
C ASP A 96 6.77 13.28 -12.42
N VAL A 97 7.86 13.99 -12.19
CA VAL A 97 9.05 13.43 -11.58
C VAL A 97 8.80 13.34 -10.07
N LEU A 98 8.95 12.15 -9.50
CA LEU A 98 8.96 12.02 -8.04
C LEU A 98 10.15 12.78 -7.47
N SER A 99 9.87 13.81 -6.68
CA SER A 99 10.87 14.55 -5.91
C SER A 99 11.05 14.02 -4.48
N ALA A 100 10.10 13.21 -4.00
CA ALA A 100 10.09 12.58 -2.69
C ALA A 100 9.26 11.29 -2.75
N CYS A 101 9.57 10.34 -1.88
CA CYS A 101 8.79 9.14 -1.67
C CYS A 101 7.74 9.35 -0.56
N PRO A 102 6.61 8.61 -0.58
CA PRO A 102 5.60 8.71 0.47
C PRO A 102 6.13 8.42 1.89
N SER A 103 7.22 7.67 2.02
CA SER A 103 7.88 7.35 3.30
C SER A 103 8.71 8.51 3.87
N ASP A 104 8.98 9.57 3.10
CA ASP A 104 9.85 10.68 3.50
C ASP A 104 9.21 11.62 4.55
N ALA A 105 7.87 11.60 4.68
CA ALA A 105 7.19 12.44 5.66
C ALA A 105 5.79 11.91 6.02
N LEU A 106 5.36 12.20 7.25
CA LEU A 106 3.96 12.05 7.65
C LEU A 106 3.16 13.27 7.18
N THR A 107 2.14 13.03 6.36
CA THR A 107 1.23 14.10 5.90
C THR A 107 0.31 14.56 7.04
N PRO A 108 -0.16 15.82 7.04
CA PRO A 108 -1.17 16.28 7.99
C PRO A 108 -2.46 15.45 7.96
N GLU A 109 -2.88 15.01 6.77
CA GLU A 109 -4.08 14.20 6.56
C GLU A 109 -3.97 12.85 7.26
N ASP A 110 -2.85 12.16 7.07
CA ASP A 110 -2.55 10.88 7.71
C ASP A 110 -2.37 11.04 9.22
N GLY A 111 -1.67 12.10 9.65
CA GLY A 111 -1.53 12.43 11.06
C GLY A 111 -2.90 12.61 11.74
N GLY A 112 -3.82 13.36 11.12
CA GLY A 112 -5.18 13.52 11.62
C GLY A 112 -5.98 12.22 11.65
N ALA A 113 -5.77 11.30 10.71
CA ALA A 113 -6.40 9.98 10.71
C ALA A 113 -5.89 9.10 11.85
N LEU A 114 -4.58 9.13 12.12
CA LEU A 114 -3.96 8.40 13.23
C LEU A 114 -4.40 8.92 14.60
N VAL A 115 -4.52 10.25 14.76
CA VAL A 115 -5.05 10.85 16.00
C VAL A 115 -6.46 10.32 16.28
N LYS A 116 -7.35 10.40 15.30
CA LYS A 116 -8.74 9.93 15.43
C LYS A 116 -8.83 8.43 15.69
N LEU A 117 -7.97 7.63 15.08
CA LEU A 117 -7.87 6.20 15.38
C LEU A 117 -7.50 5.94 16.85
N VAL A 118 -6.49 6.63 17.37
CA VAL A 118 -6.05 6.44 18.76
C VAL A 118 -7.12 6.90 19.75
N GLU A 119 -7.79 8.03 19.48
CA GLU A 119 -8.90 8.53 20.30
C GLU A 119 -10.09 7.54 20.29
N PHE A 120 -10.42 6.99 19.12
CA PHE A 120 -11.43 5.92 19.01
C PHE A 120 -11.04 4.69 19.84
N LEU A 121 -9.79 4.24 19.76
CA LEU A 121 -9.28 3.12 20.54
C LEU A 121 -9.32 3.38 22.04
N ALA A 122 -8.95 4.58 22.48
CA ALA A 122 -9.07 4.98 23.88
C ALA A 122 -10.52 4.91 24.38
N GLY A 123 -11.50 5.29 23.54
CA GLY A 123 -12.93 5.13 23.83
C GLY A 123 -13.37 3.67 23.99
N ARG A 124 -12.71 2.73 23.28
CA ARG A 124 -12.93 1.28 23.42
C ARG A 124 -12.27 0.67 24.66
N LYS A 125 -11.33 1.38 25.28
CA LYS A 125 -10.64 0.98 26.52
C LYS A 125 -9.92 -0.38 26.47
N PRO A 126 -9.08 -0.66 25.45
CA PRO A 126 -8.12 -1.75 25.55
C PRO A 126 -7.18 -1.51 26.74
N SER A 127 -6.60 -2.58 27.27
CA SER A 127 -5.60 -2.52 28.35
C SER A 127 -4.31 -1.79 27.91
N ALA A 128 -3.96 -1.89 26.63
CA ALA A 128 -2.84 -1.19 26.00
C ALA A 128 -2.91 -1.26 24.46
N LEU A 129 -2.11 -0.44 23.80
CA LEU A 129 -1.72 -0.60 22.40
C LEU A 129 -0.37 -1.30 22.30
N THR A 130 -0.24 -2.23 21.36
CA THR A 130 1.04 -2.62 20.80
C THR A 130 1.27 -1.80 19.53
N LEU A 131 2.47 -1.24 19.38
CA LEU A 131 2.79 -0.35 18.27
C LEU A 131 3.93 -0.92 17.44
N VAL A 132 3.72 -1.00 16.13
CA VAL A 132 4.75 -1.36 15.15
C VAL A 132 5.12 -0.14 14.33
N GLU A 133 6.42 0.17 14.31
CA GLU A 133 7.02 1.27 13.56
C GLU A 133 8.21 0.76 12.74
N ASP A 134 8.79 1.62 11.91
CA ASP A 134 10.08 1.39 11.25
C ASP A 134 10.93 2.67 11.28
N ASP A 135 12.11 2.60 10.68
CA ASP A 135 13.08 3.70 10.67
C ASP A 135 12.81 4.73 9.56
N SER A 136 11.71 4.60 8.81
CA SER A 136 11.34 5.60 7.81
C SER A 136 10.99 6.93 8.49
N PRO A 137 11.28 8.09 7.88
CA PRO A 137 10.90 9.39 8.45
C PRO A 137 9.40 9.48 8.78
N ARG A 138 8.54 8.94 7.91
CA ARG A 138 7.09 8.84 8.16
C ARG A 138 6.78 7.92 9.34
N GLY A 139 7.39 6.74 9.42
CA GLY A 139 7.16 5.76 10.48
C GLY A 139 7.53 6.31 11.86
N VAL A 140 8.70 6.92 11.98
CA VAL A 140 9.16 7.58 13.21
C VAL A 140 8.20 8.70 13.63
N ALA A 141 7.80 9.57 12.70
CA ALA A 141 6.88 10.66 12.98
C ALA A 141 5.49 10.15 13.41
N ALA A 142 4.97 9.12 12.72
CA ALA A 142 3.68 8.51 13.01
C ALA A 142 3.68 7.82 14.37
N ALA A 143 4.72 7.07 14.70
CA ALA A 143 4.81 6.37 15.96
C ALA A 143 4.95 7.34 17.14
N LYS A 144 5.70 8.44 16.99
CA LYS A 144 5.71 9.53 17.97
C LYS A 144 4.30 10.10 18.17
N LEU A 145 3.59 10.41 17.08
CA LEU A 145 2.23 10.94 17.15
C LEU A 145 1.25 9.99 17.85
N VAL A 146 1.32 8.68 17.55
CA VAL A 146 0.50 7.66 18.20
C VAL A 146 0.80 7.60 19.71
N ARG A 147 2.07 7.55 20.11
CA ARG A 147 2.47 7.54 21.52
C ARG A 147 2.01 8.80 22.26
N ASP A 148 2.22 9.98 21.68
CA ASP A 148 1.82 11.25 22.28
C ASP A 148 0.30 11.32 22.45
N THR A 149 -0.46 10.84 21.46
CA THR A 149 -1.93 10.82 21.50
C THR A 149 -2.43 9.81 22.52
N ALA A 150 -1.86 8.60 22.54
CA ALA A 150 -2.21 7.56 23.50
C ALA A 150 -1.96 8.02 24.94
N ALA A 151 -0.84 8.71 25.19
CA ALA A 151 -0.53 9.31 26.49
C ALA A 151 -1.57 10.35 26.91
N ARG A 152 -1.98 11.25 26.00
CA ARG A 152 -3.03 12.25 26.27
C ARG A 152 -4.39 11.61 26.59
N THR A 153 -4.71 10.49 25.97
CA THR A 153 -5.98 9.77 26.17
C THR A 153 -5.92 8.71 27.28
N GLY A 154 -4.80 8.60 28.02
CA GLY A 154 -4.63 7.64 29.10
C GLY A 154 -4.50 6.18 28.65
N LEU A 155 -4.13 5.96 27.38
CA LEU A 155 -3.96 4.63 26.80
C LEU A 155 -2.48 4.25 26.79
N ALA A 156 -2.13 3.17 27.51
CA ALA A 156 -0.75 2.70 27.58
C ALA A 156 -0.29 2.13 26.22
N VAL A 157 0.97 2.39 25.85
CA VAL A 157 1.64 1.71 24.73
C VAL A 157 2.64 0.72 25.32
N ARG A 158 2.57 -0.55 24.94
CA ARG A 158 3.41 -1.65 25.46
C ARG A 158 4.05 -2.42 24.30
N PRO A 159 5.26 -2.96 24.49
CA PRO A 159 5.93 -3.77 23.48
C PRO A 159 5.25 -5.14 23.29
N ASP A 160 4.72 -5.71 24.36
CA ASP A 160 4.20 -7.07 24.37
C ASP A 160 2.72 -7.13 24.02
N ALA A 161 2.37 -8.12 23.21
CA ALA A 161 0.99 -8.45 22.91
C ALA A 161 0.31 -9.10 24.12
N GLY A 162 -1.00 -8.88 24.25
CA GLY A 162 -1.84 -9.53 25.25
C GLY A 162 -3.28 -9.66 24.76
N PRO A 163 -4.14 -10.39 25.49
CA PRO A 163 -5.53 -10.61 25.09
C PRO A 163 -6.29 -9.30 24.95
N ASP A 164 -6.21 -8.43 25.96
CA ASP A 164 -6.94 -7.16 25.98
C ASP A 164 -6.21 -6.00 25.29
N THR A 165 -5.30 -6.28 24.36
CA THR A 165 -4.57 -5.23 23.63
C THR A 165 -5.20 -4.95 22.25
N ALA A 166 -4.81 -3.84 21.62
CA ALA A 166 -4.99 -3.62 20.19
C ALA A 166 -3.62 -3.46 19.53
N LEU A 167 -3.45 -3.96 18.30
CA LEU A 167 -2.24 -3.72 17.51
C LEU A 167 -2.44 -2.51 16.61
N VAL A 168 -1.47 -1.60 16.56
CA VAL A 168 -1.43 -0.48 15.62
C VAL A 168 -0.12 -0.52 14.83
N VAL A 169 -0.21 -0.54 13.51
CA VAL A 169 0.94 -0.61 12.60
C VAL A 169 1.05 0.70 11.82
N VAL A 170 2.17 1.39 11.98
CA VAL A 170 2.48 2.68 11.34
C VAL A 170 3.84 2.67 10.62
N SER A 171 4.30 1.50 10.20
CA SER A 171 5.52 1.31 9.39
C SER A 171 5.23 1.44 7.89
N GLY A 172 6.25 1.26 7.05
CA GLY A 172 6.16 1.03 5.61
C GLY A 172 5.76 -0.40 5.27
N TRP A 173 5.63 -0.69 3.97
CA TRP A 173 4.97 -1.91 3.48
C TRP A 173 5.63 -3.22 3.93
N SER A 174 6.96 -3.32 3.83
CA SER A 174 7.68 -4.55 4.18
C SER A 174 7.51 -4.88 5.67
N ALA A 175 7.76 -3.91 6.55
CA ALA A 175 7.63 -4.09 7.99
C ALA A 175 6.15 -4.31 8.39
N GLY A 176 5.22 -3.61 7.73
CA GLY A 176 3.79 -3.77 7.95
C GLY A 176 3.32 -5.19 7.60
N TYR A 177 3.72 -5.71 6.45
CA TYR A 177 3.43 -7.08 6.04
C TYR A 177 3.95 -8.11 7.06
N THR A 178 5.23 -8.01 7.44
CA THR A 178 5.82 -8.90 8.44
C THR A 178 5.09 -8.86 9.78
N ALA A 179 4.69 -7.67 10.23
CA ALA A 179 3.93 -7.52 11.47
C ALA A 179 2.56 -8.18 11.42
N MET A 180 1.85 -8.04 10.29
CA MET A 180 0.53 -8.64 10.10
C MET A 180 0.61 -10.16 9.99
N THR A 181 1.56 -10.70 9.23
CA THR A 181 1.81 -12.16 9.19
C THR A 181 2.14 -12.70 10.59
N ARG A 182 2.99 -12.00 11.35
CA ARG A 182 3.30 -12.39 12.74
C ARG A 182 2.07 -12.36 13.64
N ALA A 183 1.24 -11.32 13.53
CA ALA A 183 -0.01 -11.23 14.30
C ALA A 183 -0.96 -12.38 13.96
N ALA A 184 -1.09 -12.75 12.68
CA ALA A 184 -1.89 -13.90 12.26
C ALA A 184 -1.40 -15.21 12.89
N GLU A 185 -0.09 -15.46 12.89
CA GLU A 185 0.48 -16.66 13.50
C GLU A 185 0.31 -16.67 15.04
N LEU A 186 0.50 -15.53 15.71
CA LEU A 186 0.28 -15.41 17.16
C LEU A 186 -1.18 -15.70 17.54
N GLN A 187 -2.15 -15.17 16.77
CA GLN A 187 -3.57 -15.38 17.03
C GLN A 187 -4.02 -16.84 16.87
N ARG A 188 -3.27 -17.68 16.16
CA ARG A 188 -3.51 -19.14 16.09
C ARG A 188 -3.08 -19.87 17.35
N LEU A 189 -2.10 -19.33 18.08
CA LEU A 189 -1.53 -19.95 19.28
C LEU A 189 -2.22 -19.47 20.55
N GLU A 190 -2.53 -18.17 20.62
CA GLU A 190 -3.12 -17.53 21.79
C GLU A 190 -4.02 -16.36 21.38
N PRO A 191 -5.10 -16.08 22.15
CA PRO A 191 -5.95 -14.94 21.88
C PRO A 191 -5.19 -13.65 22.18
N THR A 192 -4.60 -13.04 21.15
CA THR A 192 -3.89 -11.75 21.21
C THR A 192 -4.64 -10.69 20.41
N HIS A 193 -4.53 -9.45 20.86
CA HIS A 193 -5.10 -8.28 20.19
C HIS A 193 -6.62 -8.33 20.00
N GLN A 194 -7.39 -8.74 21.02
CA GLN A 194 -8.85 -8.89 20.91
C GLN A 194 -9.58 -7.57 20.61
N TYR A 195 -8.93 -6.41 20.83
CA TYR A 195 -9.48 -5.11 20.45
C TYR A 195 -9.25 -4.74 18.98
N GLY A 196 -8.55 -5.59 18.22
CA GLY A 196 -8.38 -5.51 16.78
C GLY A 196 -6.95 -5.22 16.33
N LEU A 197 -6.75 -5.41 15.02
CA LEU A 197 -5.52 -5.08 14.31
C LEU A 197 -5.80 -3.85 13.45
N TYR A 198 -5.02 -2.78 13.64
CA TYR A 198 -5.21 -1.50 12.97
C TYR A 198 -3.96 -1.13 12.18
N LEU A 199 -4.19 -0.70 10.95
CA LEU A 199 -3.14 -0.28 10.03
C LEU A 199 -3.25 1.22 9.77
N ALA A 200 -2.11 1.87 9.56
CA ALA A 200 -2.06 3.22 9.03
C ALA A 200 -2.71 3.31 7.64
N PRO A 201 -3.23 4.48 7.22
CA PRO A 201 -3.97 4.62 5.95
C PRO A 201 -3.19 4.13 4.72
N TRP A 202 -1.88 4.38 4.67
CA TRP A 202 -1.01 4.03 3.54
C TRP A 202 -0.69 2.54 3.42
N LEU A 203 -1.08 1.74 4.41
CA LEU A 203 -0.96 0.28 4.39
C LEU A 203 -2.22 -0.38 3.82
N LEU A 204 -3.15 0.39 3.26
CA LEU A 204 -4.23 -0.12 2.42
C LEU A 204 -3.66 -0.65 1.10
N ASN A 205 -3.26 -1.91 1.09
CA ASN A 205 -2.94 -2.69 -0.09
C ASN A 205 -3.29 -4.18 0.11
N GLY A 206 -3.45 -4.92 -0.98
CA GLY A 206 -3.85 -6.33 -0.96
C GLY A 206 -2.97 -7.21 -0.05
N PRO A 207 -1.65 -7.29 -0.30
CA PRO A 207 -0.76 -8.19 0.44
C PRO A 207 -0.77 -7.98 1.96
N ILE A 208 -0.82 -6.73 2.44
CA ILE A 208 -0.75 -6.43 3.88
C ILE A 208 -2.10 -6.69 4.54
N VAL A 209 -3.18 -6.24 3.92
CA VAL A 209 -4.53 -6.41 4.47
C VAL A 209 -4.94 -7.88 4.51
N ASN A 210 -4.56 -8.65 3.48
CA ASN A 210 -4.85 -10.08 3.39
C ASN A 210 -3.88 -10.98 4.17
N ALA A 211 -2.89 -10.40 4.88
CA ALA A 211 -1.99 -11.20 5.73
C ALA A 211 -2.69 -11.71 7.01
N VAL A 212 -3.86 -11.17 7.34
CA VAL A 212 -4.68 -11.52 8.50
C VAL A 212 -6.14 -11.73 8.08
N ALA A 213 -6.94 -12.38 8.94
CA ALA A 213 -8.36 -12.57 8.68
C ALA A 213 -9.14 -11.24 8.60
N SER A 214 -8.77 -10.26 9.42
CA SER A 214 -9.33 -8.91 9.35
C SER A 214 -8.37 -7.86 9.93
N ALA A 215 -8.33 -6.71 9.27
CA ALA A 215 -7.63 -5.51 9.72
C ALA A 215 -8.54 -4.28 9.56
N SER A 216 -8.29 -3.23 10.34
CA SER A 216 -9.06 -1.98 10.28
C SER A 216 -8.16 -0.79 9.96
N LEU A 217 -8.64 0.15 9.15
CA LEU A 217 -7.86 1.32 8.71
C LEU A 217 -8.70 2.60 8.84
N PRO A 218 -8.12 3.71 9.34
CA PRO A 218 -8.78 5.01 9.30
C PRO A 218 -8.59 5.63 7.91
N LEU A 219 -9.66 5.78 7.14
CA LEU A 219 -9.61 6.35 5.78
C LEU A 219 -10.41 7.66 5.72
N ARG A 220 -10.00 8.51 4.78
CA ARG A 220 -10.64 9.82 4.48
C ARG A 220 -11.49 9.80 3.20
N PHE A 221 -11.73 8.61 2.68
CA PHE A 221 -12.54 8.35 1.50
C PHE A 221 -13.17 6.97 1.71
N ASP A 222 -14.30 6.71 1.05
CA ASP A 222 -14.86 5.37 0.98
C ASP A 222 -14.29 4.65 -0.25
N PRO A 223 -13.56 3.53 -0.09
CA PRO A 223 -13.02 2.76 -1.21
C PRO A 223 -14.07 2.25 -2.20
N ARG A 224 -15.35 2.28 -1.82
CA ARG A 224 -16.49 1.83 -2.63
C ARG A 224 -17.17 2.97 -3.39
N GLU A 225 -16.80 4.23 -3.11
CA GLU A 225 -17.34 5.37 -3.84
C GLU A 225 -16.79 5.43 -5.28
N ALA A 226 -17.59 6.02 -6.18
CA ALA A 226 -17.32 6.03 -7.62
C ALA A 226 -15.91 6.53 -7.99
N THR A 227 -15.40 7.54 -7.27
CA THR A 227 -14.05 8.09 -7.51
C THR A 227 -12.96 7.08 -7.15
N ALA A 228 -13.09 6.41 -6.00
CA ALA A 228 -12.12 5.42 -5.54
C ALA A 228 -12.16 4.15 -6.42
N VAL A 229 -13.36 3.69 -6.79
CA VAL A 229 -13.55 2.58 -7.74
C VAL A 229 -13.01 2.95 -9.12
N GLY A 230 -13.24 4.19 -9.58
CA GLY A 230 -12.74 4.69 -10.86
C GLY A 230 -11.22 4.64 -10.95
N TYR A 231 -10.51 4.99 -9.87
CA TYR A 231 -9.06 4.83 -9.80
C TYR A 231 -8.64 3.35 -9.87
N ALA A 232 -9.27 2.48 -9.08
CA ALA A 232 -8.98 1.05 -9.06
C ALA A 232 -9.14 0.40 -10.44
N VAL A 233 -10.20 0.77 -11.18
CA VAL A 233 -10.39 0.34 -12.57
C VAL A 233 -9.31 0.92 -13.49
N ALA A 234 -9.00 2.20 -13.37
CA ALA A 234 -8.03 2.86 -14.24
C ALA A 234 -6.60 2.30 -14.09
N VAL A 235 -6.15 2.05 -12.85
CA VAL A 235 -4.84 1.47 -12.58
C VAL A 235 -4.78 0.02 -13.04
N GLY A 236 -5.80 -0.79 -12.72
CA GLY A 236 -5.88 -2.17 -13.16
C GLY A 236 -5.86 -2.28 -14.68
N ASN A 237 -6.70 -1.53 -15.38
CA ASN A 237 -6.79 -1.56 -16.85
C ASN A 237 -5.45 -1.19 -17.51
N ARG A 238 -4.76 -0.19 -16.98
CA ARG A 238 -3.52 0.33 -17.59
C ARG A 238 -2.28 -0.51 -17.26
N PHE A 239 -2.25 -1.19 -16.12
CA PHE A 239 -1.06 -1.87 -15.60
C PHE A 239 -1.29 -3.34 -15.25
N GLY A 240 -1.95 -4.08 -16.14
CA GLY A 240 -1.99 -5.55 -16.05
C GLY A 240 -2.72 -6.11 -14.82
N GLY A 241 -3.70 -5.38 -14.29
CA GLY A 241 -4.45 -5.80 -13.11
C GLY A 241 -3.83 -5.36 -11.78
N GLU A 242 -2.89 -4.40 -11.80
CA GLU A 242 -2.38 -3.77 -10.59
C GLU A 242 -3.48 -3.31 -9.63
N SER A 243 -3.32 -3.59 -8.34
CA SER A 243 -4.25 -3.10 -7.31
C SER A 243 -4.04 -1.62 -6.99
N PRO A 244 -5.09 -0.90 -6.56
CA PRO A 244 -4.95 0.48 -6.12
C PRO A 244 -4.18 0.56 -4.80
N THR A 245 -3.48 1.68 -4.63
CA THR A 245 -2.76 2.03 -3.40
C THR A 245 -3.12 3.46 -3.02
N LEU A 246 -3.02 3.81 -1.74
CA LEU A 246 -3.36 5.17 -1.28
C LEU A 246 -2.44 6.23 -1.91
N GLY A 247 -1.14 5.96 -1.99
CA GLY A 247 -0.17 6.87 -2.61
C GLY A 247 -0.49 7.14 -4.09
N GLY A 248 -0.78 6.08 -4.84
CA GLY A 248 -1.19 6.21 -6.24
C GLY A 248 -2.55 6.92 -6.39
N PHE A 249 -3.52 6.65 -5.53
CA PHE A 249 -4.82 7.32 -5.57
C PHE A 249 -4.71 8.83 -5.34
N ARG A 250 -3.93 9.25 -4.34
CA ARG A 250 -3.65 10.67 -4.07
C ARG A 250 -2.97 11.33 -5.27
N ASN A 251 -1.96 10.67 -5.83
CA ASN A 251 -1.27 11.18 -7.00
C ASN A 251 -2.13 11.18 -8.26
N TRP A 252 -3.14 10.31 -8.37
CA TRP A 252 -4.13 10.31 -9.45
C TRP A 252 -5.13 11.46 -9.32
N LEU A 253 -5.63 11.73 -8.12
CA LEU A 253 -6.48 12.89 -7.82
C LEU A 253 -5.75 14.23 -8.03
N GLY A 254 -4.46 14.27 -7.71
CA GLY A 254 -3.66 15.50 -7.77
C GLY A 254 -4.16 16.56 -6.79
N ALA A 255 -3.81 17.83 -7.06
CA ALA A 255 -4.12 18.96 -6.16
C ALA A 255 -5.63 19.25 -5.96
N ALA A 256 -6.50 18.68 -6.80
CA ALA A 256 -7.95 18.87 -6.72
C ALA A 256 -8.65 17.87 -5.76
N GLY A 257 -7.93 16.86 -5.26
CA GLY A 257 -8.48 15.89 -4.31
C GLY A 257 -8.70 16.52 -2.94
N SER A 258 -9.95 16.71 -2.53
CA SER A 258 -10.27 17.10 -1.15
C SER A 258 -10.16 15.88 -0.22
N ALA A 259 -9.42 16.02 0.87
CA ALA A 259 -9.42 15.02 1.93
C ALA A 259 -10.77 15.04 2.67
N GLY A 260 -11.49 13.91 2.64
CA GLY A 260 -12.74 13.76 3.38
C GLY A 260 -12.52 13.58 4.89
N ASP A 261 -13.65 13.35 5.56
CA ASP A 261 -13.67 13.04 6.98
C ASP A 261 -13.15 11.63 7.27
N VAL A 262 -12.60 11.42 8.46
CA VAL A 262 -12.03 10.13 8.86
C VAL A 262 -13.14 9.18 9.30
N GLN A 263 -13.15 7.97 8.74
CA GLN A 263 -13.99 6.85 9.15
C GLN A 263 -13.14 5.59 9.22
N ILE A 264 -13.47 4.65 10.11
CA ILE A 264 -12.75 3.38 10.19
C ILE A 264 -13.44 2.38 9.27
N PHE A 265 -12.63 1.77 8.42
CA PHE A 265 -13.03 0.69 7.54
C PHE A 265 -12.41 -0.61 8.03
N ALA A 266 -13.20 -1.67 8.12
CA ALA A 266 -12.69 -3.02 8.26
C ALA A 266 -12.49 -3.60 6.87
N ALA A 267 -11.34 -4.20 6.67
CA ALA A 267 -11.09 -5.10 5.57
C ALA A 267 -11.03 -6.53 6.08
N ALA A 268 -11.63 -7.44 5.33
CA ALA A 268 -11.69 -8.86 5.65
C ALA A 268 -11.49 -9.68 4.38
N GLN A 269 -10.79 -10.81 4.52
CA GLN A 269 -10.65 -11.77 3.43
C GLN A 269 -12.01 -12.38 3.09
N VAL A 270 -12.29 -12.48 1.80
CA VAL A 270 -13.49 -13.12 1.28
C VAL A 270 -13.07 -14.14 0.22
N ASN A 271 -13.17 -15.41 0.58
CA ASN A 271 -12.71 -16.52 -0.26
C ASN A 271 -13.68 -16.85 -1.41
N ALA A 272 -14.82 -16.13 -1.50
CA ALA A 272 -15.80 -16.24 -2.56
C ALA A 272 -16.69 -14.98 -2.60
N MET A 273 -16.45 -14.08 -3.55
CA MET A 273 -17.48 -13.21 -4.09
C MET A 273 -17.61 -13.52 -5.58
N PRO A 274 -18.47 -14.47 -5.99
CA PRO A 274 -18.70 -14.71 -7.40
C PRO A 274 -19.33 -13.45 -8.00
N MET A 275 -18.60 -12.75 -8.86
CA MET A 275 -19.20 -11.81 -9.81
C MET A 275 -19.58 -12.60 -11.04
N TYR A 276 -20.87 -12.71 -11.33
CA TYR A 276 -21.33 -13.47 -12.50
C TYR A 276 -21.12 -12.63 -13.78
N PRO A 277 -20.78 -13.24 -14.94
CA PRO A 277 -20.48 -12.54 -16.20
C PRO A 277 -21.59 -11.63 -16.77
N THR A 278 -22.76 -11.56 -16.12
CA THR A 278 -23.93 -10.81 -16.56
C THR A 278 -24.42 -9.78 -15.53
N GLU A 279 -23.68 -9.57 -14.44
CA GLU A 279 -24.05 -8.58 -13.42
C GLU A 279 -23.70 -7.14 -13.88
N PRO A 280 -24.39 -6.10 -13.39
CA PRO A 280 -24.11 -4.73 -13.80
C PRO A 280 -22.72 -4.30 -13.32
N HIS A 281 -21.80 -4.09 -14.26
CA HIS A 281 -20.47 -3.56 -13.98
C HIS A 281 -20.46 -2.02 -14.02
N VAL A 282 -19.53 -1.39 -13.29
CA VAL A 282 -19.25 0.04 -13.45
C VAL A 282 -18.72 0.27 -14.87
N THR A 283 -19.13 1.38 -15.50
CA THR A 283 -18.70 1.74 -16.85
C THR A 283 -17.18 1.68 -17.01
N GLY A 284 -16.69 0.87 -17.95
CA GLY A 284 -15.26 0.72 -18.27
C GLY A 284 -14.55 -0.46 -17.59
N MET A 285 -15.24 -1.27 -16.80
CA MET A 285 -14.70 -2.54 -16.28
C MET A 285 -14.59 -3.60 -17.38
N VAL A 286 -13.44 -4.28 -17.47
CA VAL A 286 -13.23 -5.40 -18.38
C VAL A 286 -13.76 -6.68 -17.72
N MET A 287 -14.63 -7.41 -18.43
CA MET A 287 -15.45 -8.52 -17.91
C MET A 287 -14.66 -9.81 -17.59
N ASP A 288 -13.43 -9.94 -18.05
CA ASP A 288 -12.60 -11.15 -17.97
C ASP A 288 -11.53 -11.08 -16.86
N ARG A 289 -11.59 -10.05 -16.00
CA ARG A 289 -10.61 -9.86 -14.93
C ARG A 289 -11.22 -10.11 -13.57
N ASP A 290 -10.58 -10.99 -12.81
CA ASP A 290 -10.86 -11.16 -11.39
C ASP A 290 -10.63 -9.82 -10.66
N TYR A 291 -11.60 -9.43 -9.82
CA TYR A 291 -11.49 -8.31 -8.86
C TYR A 291 -11.40 -6.88 -9.44
N ALA A 292 -11.80 -6.64 -10.69
CA ALA A 292 -11.79 -5.30 -11.29
C ALA A 292 -12.54 -4.26 -10.43
N GLY A 293 -11.84 -3.17 -10.05
CA GLY A 293 -12.38 -2.08 -9.24
C GLY A 293 -12.38 -2.32 -7.73
N GLN A 294 -11.89 -3.46 -7.25
CA GLN A 294 -11.72 -3.73 -5.82
C GLN A 294 -10.41 -3.12 -5.30
N TRP A 295 -10.45 -2.63 -4.05
CA TRP A 295 -9.27 -2.08 -3.38
C TRP A 295 -8.42 -3.12 -2.66
N VAL A 296 -9.03 -4.24 -2.32
CA VAL A 296 -8.37 -5.38 -1.68
C VAL A 296 -8.82 -6.60 -2.49
N PRO A 297 -7.96 -7.14 -3.38
CA PRO A 297 -8.25 -8.39 -4.08
C PRO A 297 -8.59 -9.49 -3.07
N ASP A 298 -9.49 -10.42 -3.42
CA ASP A 298 -9.94 -11.49 -2.51
C ASP A 298 -10.46 -10.98 -1.15
N GLY A 299 -10.96 -9.75 -1.10
CA GLY A 299 -11.36 -9.09 0.13
C GLY A 299 -12.55 -8.17 -0.02
N THR A 300 -13.13 -7.79 1.12
CA THR A 300 -14.14 -6.73 1.19
C THR A 300 -13.67 -5.65 2.15
N ILE A 301 -14.06 -4.42 1.87
CA ILE A 301 -13.79 -3.27 2.73
C ILE A 301 -15.09 -2.54 3.02
N VAL A 302 -15.42 -2.39 4.31
CA VAL A 302 -16.69 -1.82 4.76
C VAL A 302 -16.47 -0.85 5.91
N PRO A 303 -17.22 0.27 5.98
CA PRO A 303 -17.16 1.16 7.11
C PRO A 303 -17.73 0.47 8.35
N ILE A 304 -17.02 0.58 9.47
CA ILE A 304 -17.43 0.02 10.77
C ILE A 304 -17.68 1.10 11.83
N THR A 305 -17.47 2.36 11.50
CA THR A 305 -17.83 3.50 12.34
C THR A 305 -18.64 4.52 11.55
N SER A 306 -19.27 5.48 12.22
CA SER A 306 -19.59 6.76 11.58
C SER A 306 -18.30 7.54 11.31
N VAL A 307 -18.42 8.69 10.65
CA VAL A 307 -17.37 9.71 10.66
C VAL A 307 -16.94 9.98 12.11
N LEU A 308 -15.64 9.89 12.35
CA LEU A 308 -14.99 10.27 13.59
C LEU A 308 -14.84 11.80 13.59
N ARG A 309 -15.39 12.46 14.61
CA ARG A 309 -15.34 13.92 14.76
C ARG A 309 -14.12 14.34 15.54
#